data_AF-A0A965P872-F1
#
_entry.id   AF-A0A965P872-F1
#
_cell.length_a   1.000
_cell.length_b   1.000
_cell.length_c   1.000
_cell.angle_alpha   90.00
_cell.angle_beta   90.00
_cell.angle_gamma   90.00
#
_symmetry.space_group_name_H-M   'P 1'
#
loop_
_entity.id
_entity.type
_entity.pdbx_description
1 polymer ?
#
loop_
_entity_poly.entity_id
_entity_poly.type
_entity_poly.pdbx_seq_one_letter_code
_entity_poly.pdbx_strand_id
1 'polypeptide(L)'
;MFRNHVIHTLGPWIERFEQAANRDILGLQDGLRIDLDERNLLRGDFKDQAEYYAKALGAGGTPAWMTQNEVRVEVGLNPVDTEGANALSTGSMNQGAAVGTGA
;
A
#
# COMPACT_ATOMS: atom_id res chain seq x y z
N MET A 1 5.79 10.34 18.14
CA MET A 1 6.01 11.81 18.15
C MET A 1 5.99 12.38 16.73
N PHE A 2 6.77 11.86 15.77
CA PHE A 2 6.82 12.36 14.39
C PHE A 2 5.49 12.23 13.60
N ARG A 3 4.73 11.14 13.78
CA ARG A 3 3.44 10.93 13.11
C ARG A 3 2.41 12.05 13.35
N ASN A 4 2.30 12.56 14.57
CA ASN A 4 1.35 13.64 14.88
C ASN A 4 1.68 14.93 14.13
N HIS A 5 2.96 15.17 13.85
CA HIS A 5 3.38 16.31 13.04
C HIS A 5 2.94 16.15 11.58
N VAL A 6 3.11 14.96 11.00
CA VAL A 6 2.61 14.66 9.64
C VAL A 6 1.10 14.87 9.56
N ILE A 7 0.33 14.27 10.48
CA ILE A 7 -1.13 14.32 10.47
C ILE A 7 -1.65 15.75 10.70
N HIS A 8 -1.16 16.45 11.72
CA HIS A 8 -1.78 17.71 12.15
C HIS A 8 -1.18 18.96 11.52
N THR A 9 -0.04 18.84 10.83
CA THR A 9 0.61 20.00 10.22
C THR A 9 0.83 19.80 8.73
N LEU A 10 1.51 18.73 8.30
CA LEU A 10 1.86 18.55 6.89
C LEU A 10 0.65 18.13 6.03
N GLY A 11 -0.20 17.23 6.52
CA GLY A 11 -1.38 16.73 5.80
C GLY A 11 -2.27 17.86 5.26
N PRO A 12 -2.68 18.84 6.09
CA PRO A 12 -3.46 19.99 5.61
C PRO A 12 -2.77 20.83 4.53
N TRP A 13 -1.43 20.88 4.50
CA TRP A 13 -0.68 21.58 3.45
C TRP A 13 -0.60 20.78 2.17
N ILE A 14 -0.40 19.47 2.26
CA ILE A 14 -0.38 18.56 1.11
C ILE A 14 -1.72 18.60 0.39
N GLU A 15 -2.83 18.51 1.14
CA GLU A 15 -4.18 18.61 0.60
C GLU A 15 -4.40 19.95 -0.14
N ARG A 16 -3.90 21.06 0.42
CA ARG A 16 -3.99 22.37 -0.24
C ARG A 16 -3.17 22.43 -1.53
N PHE A 17 -2.01 21.79 -1.58
CA PHE A 17 -1.22 21.71 -2.81
C PHE A 17 -1.91 20.87 -3.88
N GLU A 18 -2.49 19.73 -3.52
CA GLU A 18 -3.28 18.93 -4.45
C GLU A 18 -4.50 19.68 -4.98
N GLN A 19 -5.23 20.38 -4.10
CA GLN A 19 -6.38 21.19 -4.50
C GLN A 19 -5.97 22.34 -5.44
N ALA A 20 -4.88 23.06 -5.12
CA ALA A 20 -4.36 24.12 -5.96
C ALA A 20 -3.90 23.58 -7.32
N ALA A 21 -3.18 22.46 -7.34
CA ALA A 21 -2.72 21.83 -8.57
C ALA A 21 -3.89 21.27 -9.40
N ASN A 22 -4.91 20.67 -8.77
CA ASN A 22 -6.13 20.23 -9.46
C ASN A 22 -6.87 21.40 -10.10
N ARG A 23 -6.91 22.57 -9.44
CA ARG A 23 -7.51 23.79 -9.99
C ARG A 23 -6.68 24.39 -11.13
N ASP A 24 -5.37 24.55 -10.91
CA ASP A 24 -4.51 25.35 -11.79
C ASP A 24 -3.91 24.55 -12.96
N ILE A 25 -3.65 23.25 -12.76
CA ILE A 25 -3.05 22.36 -13.78
C ILE A 25 -4.11 21.54 -14.49
N LEU A 26 -4.97 20.84 -13.72
CA LEU A 26 -5.99 19.96 -14.30
C LEU A 26 -7.31 20.67 -14.64
N GLY A 27 -7.45 21.95 -14.28
CA GLY A 27 -8.66 22.71 -14.60
C GLY A 27 -9.94 22.11 -14.03
N LEU A 28 -9.85 21.36 -12.92
CA LEU A 28 -10.96 20.60 -12.32
C LEU A 28 -11.61 19.59 -13.27
N GLN A 29 -10.83 19.03 -14.20
CA GLN A 29 -11.31 18.00 -15.12
C GLN A 29 -11.76 16.73 -14.36
N ASP A 30 -12.97 16.28 -14.66
CA ASP A 30 -13.49 15.02 -14.12
C ASP A 30 -12.67 13.83 -14.62
N GLY A 31 -12.36 12.90 -13.70
CA GLY A 31 -11.63 11.67 -13.98
C GLY A 31 -10.11 11.75 -13.83
N LEU A 32 -9.55 12.93 -13.53
CA LEU A 32 -8.13 13.10 -13.19
C LEU A 32 -8.00 13.72 -11.81
N ARG A 33 -6.99 13.29 -11.06
CA ARG A 33 -6.62 13.84 -9.76
C ARG A 33 -5.11 13.87 -9.64
N ILE A 34 -4.59 14.94 -9.06
CA ILE A 34 -3.23 15.00 -8.54
C ILE A 34 -3.21 14.38 -7.14
N ASP A 35 -2.36 13.37 -6.98
CA ASP A 35 -2.12 12.64 -5.74
C ASP A 35 -0.62 12.74 -5.41
N LEU A 36 -0.32 13.28 -4.24
CA LEU A 36 1.04 13.40 -3.74
C LEU A 36 1.32 12.22 -2.80
N ASP A 37 2.31 11.40 -3.14
CA ASP A 37 2.64 10.21 -2.35
C ASP A 37 3.18 10.57 -0.95
N GLU A 38 2.29 10.51 0.05
CA GLU A 38 2.59 10.76 1.46
C GLU A 38 3.34 9.61 2.15
N ARG A 39 3.47 8.44 1.51
CA ARG A 39 4.09 7.25 2.12
C ARG A 39 5.56 7.51 2.47
N ASN A 40 6.23 8.37 1.72
CA ASN A 40 7.59 8.81 2.04
C ASN A 40 7.69 9.59 3.35
N LEU A 41 6.63 10.27 3.79
CA LEU A 41 6.59 10.92 5.11
C LEU A 41 6.51 9.89 6.23
N LEU A 42 6.03 8.68 5.94
CA LEU A 42 6.00 7.56 6.89
C LEU A 42 7.33 6.79 6.96
N ARG A 43 8.32 7.11 6.10
CA ARG A 43 9.65 6.45 6.08
C ARG A 43 10.36 6.48 7.45
N GLY A 44 10.05 7.45 8.30
CA GLY A 44 10.60 7.57 9.66
C GLY A 44 9.98 6.61 10.70
N ASP A 45 8.91 5.89 10.35
CA ASP A 45 8.18 4.98 11.24
C ASP A 45 8.16 3.56 10.69
N PHE A 46 9.33 2.90 10.75
CA PHE A 46 9.52 1.56 10.20
C PHE A 46 8.68 0.49 10.89
N LYS A 47 8.34 0.69 12.18
CA LYS A 47 7.51 -0.26 12.93
C LYS A 47 6.12 -0.35 12.31
N ASP A 48 5.49 0.79 12.11
CA ASP A 48 4.13 0.81 11.60
C ASP A 48 4.06 0.47 10.11
N GLN A 49 5.11 0.79 9.33
CA GLN A 49 5.26 0.28 7.97
C GLN A 49 5.38 -1.26 7.96
N ALA A 50 6.18 -1.86 8.84
CA ALA A 50 6.31 -3.31 8.93
C ALA A 50 4.97 -3.97 9.29
N GLU A 51 4.22 -3.39 10.23
CA GLU A 51 2.88 -3.88 10.59
C GLU A 51 1.87 -3.75 9.44
N TYR A 52 1.92 -2.66 8.67
CA TYR A 52 1.09 -2.48 7.47
C TYR A 52 1.39 -3.52 6.40
N TYR A 53 2.66 -3.66 6.02
CA TYR A 53 3.07 -4.61 4.99
C TYR A 53 2.89 -6.07 5.41
N ALA A 54 3.06 -6.40 6.68
CA ALA A 54 2.75 -7.73 7.19
C ALA A 54 1.26 -8.09 7.00
N LYS A 55 0.35 -7.16 7.29
CA LYS A 55 -1.09 -7.36 7.04
C LYS A 55 -1.39 -7.43 5.55
N ALA A 56 -0.75 -6.57 4.74
CA ALA A 56 -0.95 -6.55 3.29
C ALA A 56 -0.59 -7.86 2.60
N LEU A 57 0.43 -8.56 3.12
CA LEU A 57 0.86 -9.88 2.66
C LEU A 57 0.04 -11.05 3.26
N GLY A 58 -0.98 -10.77 4.08
CA GLY A 58 -1.89 -11.79 4.62
C GLY A 58 -1.47 -12.40 5.97
N ALA A 59 -0.79 -11.64 6.84
CA ALA A 59 -0.47 -12.09 8.19
C ALA A 59 -1.74 -12.45 8.99
N GLY A 60 -1.69 -13.58 9.72
CA GLY A 60 -2.81 -14.01 10.58
C GLY A 60 -3.93 -14.77 9.86
N GLY A 61 -3.68 -15.23 8.63
CA GLY A 61 -4.63 -16.08 7.90
C GLY A 61 -5.67 -15.31 7.08
N THR A 62 -5.58 -13.98 7.06
CA THR A 62 -6.38 -13.14 6.15
C THR A 62 -5.83 -13.20 4.72
N PRO A 63 -6.68 -13.05 3.70
CA PRO A 63 -6.22 -12.90 2.33
C PRO A 63 -5.31 -11.67 2.18
N ALA A 64 -4.23 -11.82 1.41
CA ALA A 64 -3.37 -10.71 1.01
C ALA A 64 -4.08 -9.84 -0.02
N TRP A 65 -3.84 -8.53 0.04
CA TRP A 65 -4.26 -7.57 -0.99
C TRP A 65 -3.08 -6.96 -1.74
N MET A 66 -1.84 -7.26 -1.33
CA MET A 66 -0.63 -6.92 -2.05
C MET A 66 0.26 -8.15 -2.22
N THR A 67 0.94 -8.19 -3.36
CA THR A 67 1.97 -9.17 -3.69
C THR A 67 3.31 -8.77 -3.08
N GLN A 68 4.23 -9.72 -2.98
CA GLN A 68 5.57 -9.45 -2.47
C GLN A 68 6.31 -8.42 -3.34
N ASN A 69 6.17 -8.52 -4.66
CA ASN A 69 6.84 -7.60 -5.58
C ASN A 69 6.25 -6.17 -5.55
N GLU A 70 4.95 -6.01 -5.34
CA GLU A 70 4.36 -4.68 -5.11
C GLU A 70 4.94 -4.01 -3.87
N VAL A 71 5.03 -4.75 -2.76
CA VAL A 71 5.66 -4.24 -1.53
C VAL A 71 7.13 -3.86 -1.76
N ARG A 72 7.89 -4.70 -2.51
CA ARG A 72 9.30 -4.41 -2.83
C ARG A 72 9.47 -3.13 -3.63
N VAL A 73 8.63 -2.91 -4.63
CA VAL A 73 8.64 -1.67 -5.42
C VAL A 73 8.35 -0.46 -4.52
N GLU A 74 7.38 -0.56 -3.62
CA GLU A 74 7.05 0.54 -2.71
C GLU A 74 8.19 0.89 -1.73
N VAL A 75 8.91 -0.11 -1.23
CA VAL A 75 10.07 0.14 -0.35
C VAL A 75 11.36 0.47 -1.12
N GLY A 76 11.30 0.57 -2.46
CA GLY A 76 12.45 0.93 -3.31
C GLY A 76 13.43 -0.22 -3.56
N LEU A 77 12.98 -1.47 -3.47
CA LEU A 77 13.75 -2.67 -3.77
C LEU A 77 13.39 -3.22 -5.15
N ASN A 78 14.37 -3.85 -5.82
CA ASN A 78 14.12 -4.52 -7.09
C ASN A 78 13.16 -5.72 -6.89
N PRO A 79 12.24 -5.97 -7.85
CA PRO A 79 11.42 -7.18 -7.88
C PRO A 79 12.27 -8.45 -7.87
N VAL A 80 11.71 -9.54 -7.35
CA VAL A 80 12.34 -10.86 -7.35
C VAL A 80 11.52 -11.83 -8.20
N ASP A 81 12.21 -12.70 -8.93
CA ASP A 81 11.62 -13.71 -9.80
C ASP A 81 11.42 -15.05 -9.07
N THR A 82 10.87 -14.96 -7.86
CA THR A 82 10.58 -16.15 -7.05
C THR A 82 9.15 -16.61 -7.32
N GLU A 83 8.94 -17.94 -7.38
CA GLU A 83 7.62 -18.52 -7.51
C GLU A 83 6.69 -18.02 -6.39
N GLY A 84 5.57 -17.40 -6.78
CA GLY A 84 4.61 -16.79 -5.86
C GLY A 84 4.86 -15.32 -5.49
N ALA A 85 5.97 -14.69 -5.92
CA ALA A 85 6.26 -13.28 -5.59
C ALA A 85 5.26 -12.27 -6.19
N ASN A 86 4.59 -12.65 -7.29
CA ASN A 86 3.51 -11.91 -7.95
C ASN A 86 2.11 -12.49 -7.65
N ALA A 87 2.00 -13.50 -6.79
CA ALA A 87 0.72 -14.12 -6.46
C ALA A 87 0.17 -13.56 -5.15
N LEU A 88 -1.15 -13.35 -5.09
CA LEU A 88 -1.83 -12.99 -3.85
C LEU A 88 -1.99 -14.24 -2.97
N SER A 89 -1.54 -14.16 -1.73
CA SER A 89 -1.79 -15.21 -0.73
C SER A 89 -3.29 -15.24 -0.40
N THR A 90 -3.95 -16.37 -0.64
CA THR A 90 -5.40 -16.53 -0.37
C THR A 90 -5.73 -16.73 1.12
N GLY A 91 -4.76 -16.55 2.03
CA GLY A 91 -4.91 -16.81 3.45
C GLY A 91 -5.03 -18.31 3.78
N SER A 92 -4.69 -18.69 5.01
CA SER A 92 -4.82 -20.09 5.48
C SER A 92 -6.29 -20.55 5.56
N MET A 93 -7.26 -19.62 5.52
CA MET A 93 -8.70 -19.93 5.48
C MET A 93 -9.19 -20.48 4.14
N ASN A 94 -8.53 -20.18 3.01
CA ASN A 94 -8.95 -20.69 1.70
C ASN A 94 -8.14 -21.91 1.22
N GLN A 95 -7.10 -22.32 1.97
CA GLN A 95 -6.32 -23.52 1.64
C GLN A 95 -7.06 -24.84 1.91
N GLY A 96 -8.21 -24.80 2.60
CA GLY A 96 -9.04 -25.97 2.88
C GLY A 96 -10.01 -26.37 1.74
N ALA A 97 -10.20 -25.54 0.71
CA ALA A 97 -11.19 -25.81 -0.34
C ALA A 97 -10.63 -26.57 -1.56
N ALA A 98 -9.30 -26.70 -1.68
CA ALA A 98 -8.66 -27.28 -2.87
C ALA A 98 -8.27 -28.78 -2.73
N VAL A 99 -8.45 -29.39 -1.56
CA VAL A 99 -8.11 -30.82 -1.33
C VAL A 99 -9.39 -31.62 -1.09
N GLY A 100 -10.15 -31.89 -2.16
CA GLY A 100 -11.43 -32.59 -2.01
C GLY A 100 -12.19 -32.90 -3.30
N THR A 101 -11.52 -33.32 -4.39
CA THR A 101 -12.20 -34.08 -5.44
C THR A 101 -11.20 -35.01 -6.12
N GLY A 102 -11.17 -36.26 -5.65
CA GLY A 102 -10.26 -37.30 -6.12
C GLY A 102 -10.58 -38.65 -5.49
N ALA A 103 -11.82 -39.12 -5.69
CA ALA A 103 -12.25 -40.51 -5.67
C ALA A 103 -13.67 -40.60 -6.24
#